data_AF-A0A9P5N990-F1
#
_entry.id   AF-A0A9P5N990-F1
#
_cell.length_a   1.000
_cell.length_b   1.000
_cell.length_c   1.000
_cell.angle_alpha   90.00
_cell.angle_beta   90.00
_cell.angle_gamma   90.00
#
_symmetry.space_group_name_H-M   'P 1'
#
loop_
_entity.id
_entity.type
_entity.pdbx_description
1 polymer ?
#
loop_
_entity_poly.entity_id
_entity_poly.type
_entity_poly.pdbx_seq_one_letter_code
_entity_poly.pdbx_strand_id
1 'polypeptide(L)'
;MDRKSFWYIHDLIQDDPIFKSTGKRPQQPPKYQLATFLSHVGSDSAIKTAAIMSIAEGTVYEYCPRVCQALLKMKPEFLAWPGTEQREFLSNEMSKFGFPGCLGSGES
;
A
#
# COMPACT_ATOMS: atom_id res chain seq x y z
N MET A 1 8.53 -0.18 -10.29
CA MET A 1 7.14 -0.56 -10.65
C MET A 1 6.98 -0.42 -12.14
N ASP A 2 6.44 -1.43 -12.82
CA ASP A 2 6.09 -1.32 -14.24
C ASP A 2 4.76 -0.59 -14.42
N ARG A 3 4.52 -0.05 -15.63
CA ARG A 3 3.33 0.76 -15.92
C ARG A 3 2.02 -0.02 -15.75
N LYS A 4 1.99 -1.33 -16.03
CA LYS A 4 0.75 -2.12 -15.96
C LYS A 4 0.35 -2.35 -14.51
N SER A 5 1.31 -2.71 -13.65
CA SER A 5 1.08 -2.87 -12.22
C SER A 5 0.60 -1.58 -11.55
N PHE A 6 1.13 -0.42 -11.98
CA PHE A 6 0.65 0.86 -11.49
C PHE A 6 -0.85 1.07 -11.74
N TRP A 7 -1.28 0.86 -12.99
CA TRP A 7 -2.69 1.04 -13.36
C TRP A 7 -3.60 -0.02 -12.73
N TYR A 8 -3.11 -1.26 -12.59
CA TYR A 8 -3.83 -2.29 -11.86
C TYR A 8 -4.14 -1.85 -10.41
N ILE A 9 -3.13 -1.36 -9.69
CA ILE A 9 -3.32 -0.87 -8.31
C ILE A 9 -4.24 0.36 -8.29
N HIS A 10 -4.05 1.29 -9.23
CA HIS A 10 -4.94 2.45 -9.37
C HIS A 10 -6.39 2.02 -9.51
N ASP A 11 -6.67 1.07 -10.41
CA ASP A 11 -8.03 0.65 -10.73
C ASP A 11 -8.70 -0.08 -9.57
N LEU A 12 -7.92 -0.75 -8.72
CA LEU A 12 -8.41 -1.35 -7.47
C LEU A 12 -8.87 -0.32 -6.44
N ILE A 13 -8.23 0.85 -6.37
CA ILE A 13 -8.46 1.81 -5.28
C ILE A 13 -9.22 3.07 -5.72
N GLN A 14 -9.34 3.35 -7.02
CA GLN A 14 -9.82 4.64 -7.53
C GLN A 14 -11.21 5.04 -7.04
N ASP A 15 -12.07 4.05 -6.78
CA ASP A 15 -13.46 4.27 -6.37
C ASP A 15 -13.65 4.44 -4.85
N ASP A 16 -12.58 4.32 -4.06
CA ASP A 16 -12.64 4.48 -2.60
C ASP A 16 -13.14 5.90 -2.23
N PRO A 17 -14.15 6.01 -1.35
CA PRO A 17 -14.66 7.30 -0.89
C PRO A 17 -13.60 8.26 -0.33
N ILE A 18 -12.44 7.76 0.13
CA ILE A 18 -11.33 8.57 0.65
C ILE A 18 -10.70 9.50 -0.41
N PHE A 19 -10.91 9.19 -1.70
CA PHE A 19 -10.49 10.01 -2.84
C PHE A 19 -11.57 10.97 -3.35
N LYS A 20 -12.71 11.05 -2.65
CA LYS A 20 -13.77 12.01 -2.93
C LYS A 20 -13.62 13.19 -1.98
N SER A 21 -13.55 14.41 -2.53
CA SER A 21 -13.47 15.60 -1.70
C SER A 21 -14.76 15.83 -0.93
N THR A 22 -14.64 16.13 0.36
CA THR A 22 -15.75 16.56 1.23
C THR A 22 -15.91 18.08 1.30
N GLY A 23 -14.98 18.84 0.70
CA GLY A 23 -14.92 20.30 0.78
C GLY A 23 -15.21 21.00 -0.54
N LYS A 24 -15.13 22.34 -0.52
CA LYS A 24 -15.33 23.19 -1.70
C LYS A 24 -14.24 23.04 -2.76
N ARG A 25 -13.08 22.51 -2.39
CA ARG A 25 -11.94 22.31 -3.31
C ARG A 25 -11.90 20.86 -3.77
N PRO A 26 -11.80 20.59 -5.08
CA PRO A 26 -11.65 19.22 -5.56
C PRO A 26 -10.36 18.61 -5.03
N GLN A 27 -10.41 17.34 -4.70
CA GLN A 27 -9.22 16.58 -4.31
C GLN A 27 -8.45 16.19 -5.56
N GLN A 28 -7.13 16.03 -5.43
CA GLN A 28 -6.30 15.60 -6.55
C GLN A 28 -6.65 14.14 -6.95
N PRO A 29 -6.64 13.80 -8.25
CA PRO A 29 -6.97 12.45 -8.70
C PRO A 29 -6.15 11.33 -8.03
N PRO A 30 -6.74 10.14 -7.80
CA PRO A 30 -6.09 9.01 -7.12
C PRO A 30 -4.72 8.66 -7.70
N LYS A 31 -4.55 8.69 -9.03
CA LYS A 31 -3.27 8.42 -9.70
C LYS A 31 -2.10 9.27 -9.20
N TYR A 32 -2.32 10.55 -8.89
CA TYR A 32 -1.24 11.42 -8.40
C TYR A 32 -0.94 11.12 -6.93
N GLN A 33 -1.98 10.83 -6.13
CA GLN A 33 -1.79 10.42 -4.75
C GLN A 33 -1.03 9.09 -4.66
N LEU A 34 -1.37 8.12 -5.52
CA LEU A 34 -0.69 6.83 -5.64
C LEU A 34 0.76 6.99 -6.09
N ALA A 35 1.03 7.83 -7.09
CA ALA A 35 2.39 8.10 -7.55
C ALA A 35 3.24 8.73 -6.43
N THR A 36 2.69 9.68 -5.67
CA THR A 36 3.35 10.26 -4.50
C THR A 36 3.62 9.22 -3.43
N PHE A 37 2.65 8.36 -3.10
CA PHE A 37 2.83 7.29 -2.13
C PHE A 37 3.96 6.33 -2.53
N LEU A 38 3.99 5.88 -3.78
CA LEU A 38 5.03 4.96 -4.26
C LEU A 38 6.40 5.63 -4.31
N SER A 39 6.46 6.91 -4.70
CA SER A 39 7.70 7.69 -4.63
C SER A 39 8.16 7.88 -3.19
N HIS A 40 7.23 8.01 -2.23
CA HIS A 40 7.55 8.18 -0.82
C HIS A 40 8.08 6.90 -0.19
N VAL A 41 7.45 5.76 -0.45
CA VAL A 41 7.90 4.45 0.03
C VAL A 41 9.29 4.09 -0.52
N GLY A 42 9.62 4.55 -1.74
CA GLY A 42 10.95 4.40 -2.32
C GLY A 42 11.96 5.49 -1.95
N SER A 43 11.62 6.43 -1.06
CA SER A 43 12.45 7.59 -0.70
C SER A 43 12.68 7.64 0.81
N ASP A 44 13.82 8.18 1.24
CA ASP A 44 14.14 8.35 2.67
C ASP A 44 13.40 9.52 3.33
N SER A 45 12.74 10.41 2.56
CA SER A 45 12.07 11.58 3.15
C SER A 45 10.89 12.12 2.37
N ALA A 46 9.96 12.75 3.10
CA ALA A 46 8.82 13.47 2.54
C ALA A 46 9.28 14.70 1.72
N ILE A 47 10.33 15.39 2.15
CA ILE A 47 10.88 16.55 1.44
C ILE A 47 11.40 16.16 0.04
N LYS A 48 12.16 15.06 -0.05
CA LYS A 48 12.65 14.54 -1.35
C LYS A 48 11.47 14.17 -2.26
N THR A 49 10.46 13.50 -1.69
CA THR A 49 9.24 13.12 -2.41
C THR A 49 8.51 14.35 -2.94
N ALA A 50 8.33 15.37 -2.10
CA ALA A 50 7.67 16.62 -2.44
C ALA A 50 8.39 17.35 -3.59
N ALA A 51 9.73 17.36 -3.56
CA ALA A 51 10.54 17.94 -4.64
C ALA A 51 10.38 17.17 -5.96
N ILE A 52 10.44 15.84 -5.94
CA ILE A 52 10.25 15.00 -7.15
C ILE A 52 8.86 15.18 -7.73
N MET A 53 7.84 15.22 -6.87
CA MET A 53 6.43 15.31 -7.28
C MET A 53 5.96 16.75 -7.51
N SER A 54 6.81 17.76 -7.27
CA SER A 54 6.48 19.19 -7.36
C SER A 54 5.24 19.59 -6.55
N ILE A 55 5.15 19.09 -5.31
CA ILE A 55 4.05 19.38 -4.36
C ILE A 55 4.61 19.90 -3.03
N ALA A 56 3.74 20.38 -2.15
CA ALA A 56 4.14 20.74 -0.79
C ALA A 56 4.39 19.47 0.05
N GLU A 57 5.33 19.55 1.01
CA GLU A 57 5.60 18.44 1.93
C GLU A 57 4.35 18.01 2.71
N GLY A 58 3.55 18.97 3.16
CA GLY A 58 2.25 18.71 3.81
C GLY A 58 1.32 17.83 2.94
N THR A 59 1.37 17.98 1.63
CA THR A 59 0.57 17.18 0.69
C THR A 59 1.03 15.72 0.64
N VAL A 60 2.32 15.44 0.87
CA VAL A 60 2.82 14.06 0.99
C VAL A 60 2.20 13.38 2.21
N TYR A 61 2.16 14.07 3.36
CA TYR A 61 1.52 13.57 4.58
C TYR A 61 0.00 13.42 4.47
N GLU A 62 -0.64 14.10 3.51
CA GLU A 62 -2.05 13.87 3.19
C GLU A 62 -2.25 12.66 2.27
N TYR A 63 -1.42 12.52 1.23
CA TYR A 63 -1.63 11.49 0.20
C TYR A 63 -1.25 10.10 0.70
N CYS A 64 -0.14 9.97 1.43
CA CYS A 64 0.36 8.65 1.84
C CYS A 64 -0.63 7.89 2.74
N PRO A 65 -1.22 8.49 3.80
CA PRO A 65 -2.21 7.82 4.62
C PRO A 65 -3.47 7.44 3.85
N ARG A 66 -3.92 8.27 2.89
CA ARG A 66 -5.12 7.99 2.09
C ARG A 66 -4.93 6.77 1.20
N VAL A 67 -3.81 6.70 0.50
CA VAL A 67 -3.47 5.54 -0.34
C VAL A 67 -3.27 4.29 0.51
N CYS A 68 -2.57 4.41 1.65
CA CYS A 68 -2.39 3.29 2.58
C CYS A 68 -3.74 2.74 3.09
N GLN A 69 -4.68 3.61 3.49
CA GLN A 69 -6.00 3.19 3.93
C GLN A 69 -6.83 2.53 2.83
N ALA A 70 -6.79 3.06 1.59
CA ALA A 70 -7.49 2.46 0.47
C ALA A 70 -6.94 1.05 0.16
N LEU A 71 -5.61 0.88 0.16
CA LEU A 71 -4.98 -0.43 -0.01
C LEU A 71 -5.32 -1.40 1.12
N LEU A 72 -5.34 -0.92 2.37
CA LEU A 72 -5.69 -1.75 3.54
C LEU A 72 -7.14 -2.21 3.53
N LYS A 73 -8.06 -1.48 2.90
CA LYS A 73 -9.46 -1.94 2.74
C LYS A 73 -9.59 -3.08 1.74
N MET A 74 -8.66 -3.17 0.78
CA MET A 74 -8.57 -4.30 -0.16
C MET A 74 -7.89 -5.53 0.47
N LYS A 75 -7.24 -5.38 1.63
CA LYS A 75 -6.55 -6.45 2.36
C LYS A 75 -7.37 -7.74 2.52
N PRO A 76 -8.69 -7.72 2.80
CA PRO A 76 -9.46 -8.96 2.93
C PRO A 76 -9.54 -9.79 1.64
N GLU A 77 -9.44 -9.15 0.47
CA GLU A 77 -9.48 -9.85 -0.83
C GLU A 77 -8.14 -10.54 -1.15
N PHE A 78 -7.03 -9.97 -0.70
CA PHE A 78 -5.68 -10.43 -1.04
C PHE A 78 -4.93 -11.12 0.11
N LEU A 79 -5.37 -10.89 1.34
CA LEU A 79 -4.75 -11.36 2.57
C LEU A 79 -5.79 -12.12 3.40
N ALA A 80 -6.28 -13.23 2.85
CA ALA A 80 -6.91 -14.26 3.67
C ALA A 80 -5.85 -14.76 4.65
N TRP A 81 -6.05 -14.49 5.94
CA TRP A 81 -5.21 -15.07 6.96
C TRP A 81 -5.28 -16.61 6.80
N PRO A 82 -4.15 -17.34 6.75
CA PRO A 82 -4.17 -18.77 6.47
C PRO A 82 -5.07 -19.49 7.47
N GLY A 83 -6.00 -20.31 6.94
CA GLY A 83 -6.82 -21.20 7.75
C GLY A 83 -5.95 -22.18 8.54
N THR A 84 -6.52 -22.89 9.52
CA THR A 84 -5.77 -23.78 10.43
C THR A 84 -4.87 -24.76 9.66
N GLU A 85 -5.38 -25.38 8.59
CA GLU A 85 -4.60 -26.27 7.72
C GLU A 85 -3.45 -25.57 6.99
N GLN A 86 -3.66 -24.38 6.44
CA GLN A 86 -2.59 -23.63 5.76
C GLN A 86 -1.51 -23.20 6.76
N ARG A 87 -1.89 -22.87 8.00
CA ARG A 87 -0.92 -22.54 9.05
C ARG A 87 -0.08 -23.75 9.42
N GLU A 88 -0.70 -24.91 9.60
CA GLU A 88 0.02 -26.15 9.89
C GLU A 88 0.96 -26.53 8.74
N PHE A 89 0.50 -26.41 7.49
CA PHE A 89 1.33 -26.62 6.31
C PHE A 89 2.53 -25.67 6.28
N LEU A 90 2.31 -24.36 6.41
CA LEU A 90 3.37 -23.35 6.40
C LEU A 90 4.36 -23.56 7.55
N SER A 91 3.85 -23.82 8.76
CA SER A 91 4.67 -24.13 9.94
C SER A 91 5.53 -25.37 9.73
N ASN A 92 4.97 -26.43 9.12
CA ASN A 92 5.69 -27.67 8.86
C ASN A 92 6.76 -27.49 7.76
N GLU A 93 6.46 -26.73 6.70
CA GLU A 93 7.46 -26.36 5.70
C GLU A 93 8.59 -25.52 6.29
N MET A 94 8.26 -24.49 7.07
CA MET A 94 9.26 -23.62 7.72
C MET A 94 10.08 -24.35 8.79
N SER A 95 9.52 -25.38 9.42
CA SER A 95 10.26 -26.28 10.33
C SER A 95 11.42 -26.98 9.61
N LYS A 96 11.27 -27.33 8.32
CA LYS A 96 12.34 -27.92 7.50
C LYS A 96 13.50 -26.94 7.28
N PHE A 97 13.23 -25.64 7.34
CA PHE A 97 14.23 -24.58 7.25
C PHE A 97 14.75 -24.13 8.63
N GLY A 98 14.40 -24.81 9.71
CA GLY A 98 14.85 -24.51 11.08
C GLY A 98 14.00 -23.47 11.82
N PHE A 99 12.81 -23.14 11.31
CA PHE A 99 11.89 -22.16 11.89
C PHE A 99 10.56 -22.82 12.30
N PRO A 100 10.54 -23.65 13.36
CA PRO A 100 9.32 -24.33 13.78
C PRO A 100 8.27 -23.35 14.30
N GLY A 101 7.01 -23.51 13.86
CA GLY A 101 5.91 -22.59 14.22
C GLY A 101 5.85 -21.31 13.37
N CYS A 102 6.82 -21.10 12.47
CA CYS A 102 6.86 -19.91 11.63
C CYS A 102 5.87 -20.02 10.48
N LEU A 103 5.00 -19.03 10.34
CA LEU A 103 4.00 -18.95 9.26
C LEU A 103 4.44 -18.06 8.09
N GLY A 104 5.64 -17.49 8.18
CA GLY A 104 6.26 -16.62 7.18
C GLY A 104 7.36 -15.75 7.77
N SER A 105 8.37 -15.38 6.96
CA SER A 105 9.36 -14.37 7.34
C SER A 105 8.79 -12.99 7.04
N GLY A 106 8.44 -12.23 8.08
CA GLY A 106 8.18 -10.81 7.94
C GLY A 106 9.51 -10.08 7.92
N GLU A 107 10.10 -9.89 6.74
CA GLU A 107 11.16 -8.88 6.63
C GLU A 107 10.49 -7.52 6.80
N SER A 108 10.74 -6.91 7.96
CA SER A 108 10.37 -5.54 8.31
C SER A 108 11.61 -4.66 8.24
#